data_AF-A0A6P5RGA2-F1
#
_entry.id   AF-A0A6P5RGA2-F1
#
_cell.length_a   1.000
_cell.length_b   1.000
_cell.length_c   1.000
_cell.angle_alpha   90.00
_cell.angle_beta   90.00
_cell.angle_gamma   90.00
#
_symmetry.space_group_name_H-M   'P 1'
#
loop_
_entity.id
_entity.type
_entity.pdbx_description
1 polymer ?
#
loop_
_entity_poly.entity_id
_entity_poly.type
_entity_poly.pdbx_seq_one_letter_code
_entity_poly.pdbx_strand_id
1 'polypeptide(L)'
;MTKYYLKFDTMKHIMQTPVNCSLEDALHVICRSEEIAWIQLRRNEKKLLNDINADKDGQLRFHILDDKGKRKKRIQTREEKIFVLANDCLTGDPSVHDLSLTQDMNSICSNGCRIARCMKEFFIYQKNYKGALNSMLLAKSLYQKLWDDSPYLLKQLPGIGMVTAKALHSMGVKSFGTLAEADPRRIEIVTGRKYPFGNHLKDSLHLLPPKVEMKVEDTECQRQGKLKLVVTLTRLSQTFQPTKRHYADMIVGSEEDNLILFHEKIR
;
A
#
# COMPACT_ATOMS: atom_id res chain seq x y z
N MET A 1 -0.18 12.33 16.36
CA MET A 1 0.68 13.38 15.77
C MET A 1 2.16 13.22 16.16
N THR A 2 2.59 13.46 17.41
CA THR A 2 4.01 13.47 17.83
C THR A 2 4.78 12.19 17.49
N LYS A 3 4.18 11.01 17.77
CA LYS A 3 4.76 9.69 17.45
C LYS A 3 5.22 9.55 15.98
N TYR A 4 4.57 10.24 15.06
CA TYR A 4 4.81 10.15 13.63
C TYR A 4 5.42 11.42 13.04
N TYR A 5 5.74 12.42 13.89
CA TYR A 5 6.26 13.73 13.51
C TYR A 5 5.41 14.42 12.43
N LEU A 6 4.07 14.43 12.63
CA LEU A 6 3.17 15.17 11.75
C LEU A 6 3.04 16.64 12.19
N LYS A 7 2.84 17.52 11.22
CA LYS A 7 2.46 18.91 11.44
C LYS A 7 1.00 19.01 11.89
N PHE A 8 0.70 20.08 12.62
CA PHE A 8 -0.63 20.30 13.21
C PHE A 8 -1.75 20.38 12.16
N ASP A 9 -1.55 21.13 11.08
CA ASP A 9 -2.59 21.27 10.05
C ASP A 9 -2.85 19.97 9.28
N THR A 10 -1.84 19.10 9.14
CA THR A 10 -2.07 17.76 8.60
C THR A 10 -2.93 16.90 9.52
N MET A 11 -2.75 17.02 10.84
CA MET A 11 -3.64 16.35 11.80
C MET A 11 -5.08 16.89 11.70
N LYS A 12 -5.28 18.20 11.43
CA LYS A 12 -6.62 18.75 11.19
C LYS A 12 -7.27 18.09 9.98
N HIS A 13 -6.55 17.94 8.87
CA HIS A 13 -7.07 17.26 7.69
C HIS A 13 -7.46 15.80 7.99
N ILE A 14 -6.64 15.07 8.77
CA ILE A 14 -6.97 13.72 9.22
C ILE A 14 -8.28 13.71 10.02
N MET A 15 -8.43 14.63 10.98
CA MET A 15 -9.62 14.71 11.83
C MET A 15 -10.90 15.11 11.08
N GLN A 16 -10.77 15.77 9.94
CA GLN A 16 -11.88 16.19 9.06
C GLN A 16 -12.28 15.12 8.03
N THR A 17 -11.61 13.97 8.02
CA THR A 17 -11.90 12.88 7.08
C THR A 17 -13.30 12.30 7.34
N PRO A 18 -14.08 11.95 6.30
CA PRO A 18 -15.41 11.37 6.48
C PRO A 18 -15.37 10.08 7.30
N VAL A 19 -16.50 9.79 7.98
CA VAL A 19 -16.66 8.55 8.75
C VAL A 19 -16.48 7.31 7.86
N ASN A 20 -17.00 7.36 6.63
CA ASN A 20 -16.81 6.31 5.64
C ASN A 20 -15.55 6.55 4.80
N CYS A 21 -14.42 6.80 5.46
CA CYS A 21 -13.14 7.07 4.81
C CYS A 21 -12.75 5.93 3.86
N SER A 22 -12.82 6.22 2.56
CA SER A 22 -12.33 5.34 1.50
C SER A 22 -10.82 5.41 1.36
N LEU A 23 -10.25 4.50 0.57
CA LEU A 23 -8.84 4.55 0.21
C LEU A 23 -8.47 5.84 -0.54
N GLU A 24 -9.36 6.33 -1.40
CA GLU A 24 -9.20 7.58 -2.15
C GLU A 24 -9.27 8.81 -1.23
N ASP A 25 -10.20 8.83 -0.27
CA ASP A 25 -10.27 9.89 0.75
C ASP A 25 -8.95 9.96 1.53
N ALA A 26 -8.43 8.81 1.95
CA ALA A 26 -7.16 8.74 2.66
C ALA A 26 -5.99 9.25 1.81
N LEU A 27 -6.00 8.98 0.51
CA LEU A 27 -5.01 9.52 -0.43
C LEU A 27 -5.15 11.05 -0.57
N HIS A 28 -6.36 11.59 -0.66
CA HIS A 28 -6.57 13.04 -0.70
C HIS A 28 -6.08 13.76 0.55
N VAL A 29 -6.20 13.15 1.74
CA VAL A 29 -5.62 13.69 2.98
C VAL A 29 -4.10 13.82 2.86
N ILE A 30 -3.42 12.82 2.30
CA ILE A 30 -1.97 12.89 2.04
C ILE A 30 -1.64 14.00 1.04
N CYS A 31 -2.45 14.15 -0.02
CA CYS A 31 -2.22 15.17 -1.04
C CYS A 31 -2.29 16.60 -0.48
N ARG A 32 -3.10 16.82 0.56
CA ARG A 32 -3.26 18.11 1.25
C ARG A 32 -2.28 18.30 2.41
N SER A 33 -1.42 17.32 2.69
CA SER A 33 -0.53 17.36 3.85
C SER A 33 0.57 18.41 3.75
N GLU A 34 1.00 18.90 4.92
CA GLU A 34 1.97 19.99 5.05
C GLU A 34 3.42 19.48 5.04
N GLU A 35 3.63 18.17 5.22
CA GLU A 35 4.95 17.53 5.11
C GLU A 35 5.51 17.59 3.69
N ILE A 36 4.63 17.68 2.69
CA ILE A 36 4.98 17.73 1.26
C ILE A 36 4.49 19.01 0.57
N ALA A 37 4.19 20.07 1.34
CA ALA A 37 3.77 21.37 0.81
C ALA A 37 4.83 22.04 -0.09
N TRP A 38 6.10 21.64 0.03
CA TRP A 38 7.17 22.11 -0.84
C TRP A 38 7.11 21.52 -2.26
N ILE A 39 6.34 20.45 -2.50
CA ILE A 39 6.13 19.90 -3.84
C ILE A 39 5.17 20.82 -4.59
N GLN A 40 5.69 21.50 -5.62
CA GLN A 40 4.95 22.47 -6.42
C GLN A 40 4.73 21.96 -7.84
N LEU A 41 3.61 22.36 -8.46
CA LEU A 41 3.31 22.03 -9.86
C LEU A 41 4.03 22.99 -10.81
N ARG A 42 4.99 22.49 -11.59
CA ARG A 42 5.73 23.30 -12.58
C ARG A 42 5.13 23.15 -13.98
N ARG A 43 5.37 24.14 -14.84
CA ARG A 43 4.76 24.23 -16.18
C ARG A 43 5.17 23.07 -17.11
N ASN A 44 6.44 22.66 -17.07
CA ASN A 44 7.00 21.62 -17.92
C ASN A 44 6.48 20.21 -17.61
N GLU A 45 5.87 20.01 -16.43
CA GLU A 45 5.36 18.71 -15.99
C GLU A 45 3.90 18.48 -16.41
N LYS A 46 3.15 19.55 -16.67
CA LYS A 46 1.69 19.51 -16.84
C LYS A 46 1.25 18.58 -17.96
N LYS A 47 1.99 18.53 -19.06
CA LYS A 47 1.66 17.67 -20.20
C LYS A 47 1.67 16.20 -19.76
N LEU A 48 2.78 15.76 -19.15
CA LEU A 48 2.92 14.39 -18.65
C LEU A 48 1.83 14.07 -17.62
N LEU A 49 1.59 14.94 -16.65
CA LEU A 49 0.56 14.72 -15.62
C LEU A 49 -0.86 14.60 -16.22
N ASN A 50 -1.17 15.39 -17.26
CA ASN A 50 -2.44 15.27 -17.97
C ASN A 50 -2.54 13.93 -18.72
N ASP A 51 -1.44 13.48 -19.33
CA ASP A 51 -1.40 12.20 -20.06
C ASP A 51 -1.57 11.02 -19.11
N ILE A 52 -0.92 11.05 -17.94
CA ILE A 52 -1.08 10.04 -16.89
C ILE A 52 -2.54 10.04 -16.38
N ASN A 53 -3.12 11.20 -16.05
CA ASN A 53 -4.51 11.27 -15.57
C ASN A 53 -5.56 10.90 -16.65
N ALA A 54 -5.23 11.07 -17.93
CA ALA A 54 -6.07 10.60 -19.02
C ALA A 54 -6.16 9.06 -19.03
N ASP A 55 -5.09 8.39 -18.59
CA ASP A 55 -5.01 6.97 -18.31
C ASP A 55 -5.62 6.10 -19.42
N LYS A 56 -5.02 6.21 -20.61
CA LYS A 56 -5.51 5.51 -21.82
C LYS A 56 -5.44 3.99 -21.68
N ASP A 57 -4.47 3.50 -20.92
CA ASP A 57 -4.22 2.07 -20.72
C ASP A 57 -4.96 1.50 -19.49
N GLY A 58 -5.70 2.34 -18.76
CA GLY A 58 -6.53 1.92 -17.62
C GLY A 58 -5.74 1.38 -16.43
N GLN A 59 -4.55 1.93 -16.18
CA GLN A 59 -3.63 1.45 -15.15
C GLN A 59 -3.84 2.14 -13.80
N LEU A 60 -4.40 3.35 -13.78
CA LEU A 60 -4.61 4.07 -12.53
C LEU A 60 -5.86 3.57 -11.81
N ARG A 61 -5.73 3.40 -10.50
CA ARG A 61 -6.85 3.04 -9.62
C ARG A 61 -7.83 4.20 -9.42
N PHE A 62 -7.30 5.41 -9.27
CA PHE A 62 -8.09 6.64 -9.08
C PHE A 62 -7.63 7.74 -10.03
N HIS A 63 -8.54 8.65 -10.36
CA HIS A 63 -8.31 9.76 -11.29
C HIS A 63 -8.73 11.07 -10.67
N ILE A 64 -8.04 12.16 -11.03
CA ILE A 64 -8.57 13.50 -10.76
C ILE A 64 -9.76 13.73 -11.68
N LEU A 65 -10.91 14.03 -11.08
CA LEU A 65 -12.15 14.34 -11.78
C LEU A 65 -12.39 15.85 -11.88
N ASP A 66 -13.15 16.27 -12.89
CA ASP A 66 -13.69 17.61 -13.01
C ASP A 66 -15.03 17.73 -12.26
N ASP A 67 -15.61 18.93 -12.24
CA ASP A 67 -16.88 19.22 -11.55
C ASP A 67 -18.08 18.41 -12.12
N LYS A 68 -17.90 17.75 -13.27
CA LYS A 68 -18.90 16.89 -13.91
C LYS A 68 -18.61 15.40 -13.68
N GLY A 69 -17.65 15.06 -12.82
CA GLY A 69 -17.24 13.70 -12.52
C GLY A 69 -16.46 13.01 -13.66
N LYS A 70 -15.97 13.75 -14.65
CA LYS A 70 -15.17 13.20 -15.76
C LYS A 70 -13.68 13.36 -15.48
N ARG A 71 -12.84 12.49 -16.03
CA ARG A 71 -11.37 12.63 -15.93
C ARG A 71 -10.94 14.04 -16.35
N LYS A 72 -10.31 14.75 -15.42
CA LYS A 72 -9.89 16.13 -15.61
C LYS A 72 -8.75 16.18 -16.63
N LYS A 73 -8.95 16.98 -17.69
CA LYS A 73 -7.97 17.13 -18.78
C LYS A 73 -6.76 18.00 -18.43
N ARG A 74 -6.88 18.83 -17.40
CA ARG A 74 -5.87 19.82 -17.02
C ARG A 74 -5.63 19.78 -15.53
N ILE A 75 -4.45 19.32 -15.15
CA ILE A 75 -3.92 19.39 -13.78
C ILE A 75 -3.46 20.83 -13.50
N GLN A 76 -3.94 21.39 -12.40
CA GLN A 76 -3.84 22.80 -12.06
C GLN A 76 -3.27 23.06 -10.66
N THR A 77 -3.47 22.14 -9.71
CA THR A 77 -3.02 22.32 -8.33
C THR A 77 -1.87 21.39 -7.94
N ARG A 78 -1.18 21.72 -6.84
CA ARG A 78 -0.15 20.84 -6.28
C ARG A 78 -0.75 19.52 -5.78
N GLU A 79 -1.94 19.57 -5.20
CA GLU A 79 -2.63 18.41 -4.64
C GLU A 79 -3.00 17.43 -5.76
N GLU A 80 -3.44 17.94 -6.92
CA GLU A 80 -3.72 17.13 -8.10
C GLU A 80 -2.44 16.50 -8.67
N LYS A 81 -1.33 17.24 -8.72
CA LYS A 81 -0.02 16.67 -9.08
C LYS A 81 0.35 15.52 -8.15
N ILE A 82 0.30 15.74 -6.85
CA ILE A 82 0.66 14.74 -5.85
C ILE A 82 -0.22 13.49 -5.99
N PHE A 83 -1.53 13.68 -6.20
CA PHE A 83 -2.48 12.59 -6.39
C PHE A 83 -2.17 11.74 -7.62
N VAL A 84 -1.90 12.38 -8.77
CA VAL A 84 -1.56 11.70 -10.01
C VAL A 84 -0.23 10.95 -9.86
N LEU A 85 0.79 11.59 -9.29
CA LEU A 85 2.09 10.96 -9.06
C LEU A 85 2.02 9.78 -8.09
N ALA A 86 1.21 9.88 -7.04
CA ALA A 86 0.99 8.78 -6.10
C ALA A 86 0.33 7.60 -6.80
N ASN A 87 -0.75 7.82 -7.56
CA ASN A 87 -1.42 6.75 -8.29
C ASN A 87 -0.49 6.09 -9.33
N ASP A 88 0.23 6.88 -10.13
CA ASP A 88 1.18 6.38 -11.14
C ASP A 88 2.29 5.54 -10.51
N CYS A 89 2.85 6.01 -9.38
CA CYS A 89 3.86 5.26 -8.62
C CYS A 89 3.35 3.87 -8.19
N LEU A 90 2.13 3.85 -7.66
CA LEU A 90 1.55 2.67 -7.04
C LEU A 90 1.07 1.64 -8.06
N THR A 91 0.99 1.97 -9.36
CA THR A 91 0.84 0.95 -10.41
C THR A 91 1.98 -0.09 -10.37
N GLY A 92 3.15 0.34 -9.89
CA GLY A 92 4.39 -0.41 -9.94
C GLY A 92 5.18 -0.18 -11.24
N ASP A 93 4.58 0.39 -12.28
CA ASP A 93 5.22 0.68 -13.58
C ASP A 93 5.00 2.15 -13.94
N PRO A 94 5.56 3.10 -13.16
CA PRO A 94 5.26 4.51 -13.31
C PRO A 94 5.72 5.03 -14.68
N SER A 95 4.88 5.88 -15.28
CA SER A 95 5.16 6.61 -16.53
C SER A 95 6.23 7.69 -16.34
N VAL A 96 6.49 8.07 -15.09
CA VAL A 96 7.46 9.08 -14.70
C VAL A 96 8.89 8.52 -14.75
N HIS A 97 9.74 9.14 -15.58
CA HIS A 97 11.17 8.83 -15.66
C HIS A 97 12.08 10.04 -15.39
N ASP A 98 11.51 11.23 -15.27
CA ASP A 98 12.25 12.44 -14.90
C ASP A 98 12.75 12.37 -13.45
N LEU A 99 13.99 12.83 -13.22
CA LEU A 99 14.63 12.76 -11.91
C LEU A 99 13.87 13.59 -10.86
N SER A 100 13.40 14.78 -11.21
CA SER A 100 12.71 15.65 -10.26
C SER A 100 11.37 15.04 -9.83
N LEU A 101 10.59 14.53 -10.78
CA LEU A 101 9.32 13.87 -10.47
C LEU A 101 9.51 12.57 -9.69
N THR A 102 10.60 11.84 -9.95
CA THR A 102 10.98 10.66 -9.17
C THR A 102 11.30 11.03 -7.72
N GLN A 103 11.97 12.17 -7.47
CA GLN A 103 12.24 12.68 -6.13
C GLN A 103 10.94 13.10 -5.40
N ASP A 104 10.04 13.79 -6.09
CA ASP A 104 8.72 14.15 -5.57
C ASP A 104 7.96 12.88 -5.16
N MET A 105 7.89 11.88 -6.06
CA MET A 105 7.26 10.58 -5.82
C MET A 105 7.83 9.86 -4.60
N ASN A 106 9.16 9.80 -4.46
CA ASN A 106 9.82 9.19 -3.30
C ASN A 106 9.43 9.90 -1.99
N SER A 107 9.32 11.22 -2.04
CA SER A 107 8.92 12.04 -0.89
C SER A 107 7.44 11.85 -0.53
N ILE A 108 6.58 11.73 -1.54
CA ILE A 108 5.16 11.41 -1.38
C ILE A 108 5.00 10.03 -0.71
N CYS A 109 5.68 8.99 -1.21
CA CYS A 109 5.58 7.65 -0.63
C CYS A 109 6.10 7.59 0.82
N SER A 110 7.24 8.22 1.11
CA SER A 110 7.84 8.20 2.45
C SER A 110 6.98 8.96 3.47
N ASN A 111 6.60 10.21 3.18
CA ASN A 111 5.77 11.01 4.08
C ASN A 111 4.34 10.47 4.13
N GLY A 112 3.78 10.12 2.98
CA GLY A 112 2.44 9.53 2.88
C GLY A 112 2.31 8.24 3.68
N CYS A 113 3.31 7.34 3.65
CA CYS A 113 3.30 6.14 4.48
C CYS A 113 3.24 6.48 5.98
N ARG A 114 4.00 7.48 6.43
CA ARG A 114 3.97 7.95 7.83
C ARG A 114 2.62 8.56 8.20
N ILE A 115 2.05 9.38 7.32
CA ILE A 115 0.74 10.02 7.50
C ILE A 115 -0.34 8.94 7.58
N ALA A 116 -0.39 7.99 6.64
CA ALA A 116 -1.33 6.87 6.63
C ALA A 116 -1.21 5.98 7.87
N ARG A 117 0.00 5.75 8.41
CA ARG A 117 0.18 5.07 9.71
C ARG A 117 -0.42 5.87 10.88
N CYS A 118 -0.35 7.19 10.84
CA CYS A 118 -1.02 8.04 11.83
C CYS A 118 -2.55 7.97 11.68
N MET A 119 -3.06 8.01 10.45
CA MET A 119 -4.48 7.84 10.15
C MET A 119 -5.02 6.50 10.67
N LYS A 120 -4.28 5.41 10.46
CA LYS A 120 -4.62 4.09 11.00
C LYS A 120 -4.85 4.15 12.52
N GLU A 121 -3.88 4.67 13.29
CA GLU A 121 -4.02 4.74 14.75
C GLU A 121 -5.14 5.72 15.18
N PHE A 122 -5.36 6.80 14.42
CA PHE A 122 -6.49 7.72 14.66
C PHE A 122 -7.83 7.01 14.49
N PHE A 123 -8.03 6.27 13.39
CA PHE A 123 -9.28 5.55 13.16
C PHE A 123 -9.47 4.37 14.11
N ILE A 124 -8.40 3.70 14.51
CA ILE A 124 -8.44 2.69 15.60
C ILE A 124 -8.95 3.34 16.89
N TYR A 125 -8.41 4.51 17.26
CA TYR A 125 -8.87 5.25 18.42
C TYR A 125 -10.36 5.67 18.32
N GLN A 126 -10.79 6.10 17.13
CA GLN A 126 -12.19 6.42 16.84
C GLN A 126 -13.09 5.19 16.69
N LYS A 127 -12.55 3.98 16.84
CA LYS A 127 -13.22 2.70 16.57
C LYS A 127 -13.85 2.61 15.18
N ASN A 128 -13.25 3.27 14.20
CA ASN A 128 -13.74 3.30 12.82
C ASN A 128 -13.06 2.22 11.98
N TYR A 129 -13.81 1.20 11.59
CA TYR A 129 -13.25 0.02 10.92
C TYR A 129 -12.73 0.32 9.52
N LYS A 130 -13.55 0.91 8.65
CA LYS A 130 -13.23 1.22 7.25
C LYS A 130 -12.06 2.19 7.16
N GLY A 131 -12.05 3.25 7.97
CA GLY A 131 -10.96 4.20 8.03
C GLY A 131 -9.65 3.57 8.47
N ALA A 132 -9.67 2.68 9.48
CA ALA A 132 -8.47 1.97 9.94
C ALA A 132 -7.94 1.01 8.86
N LEU A 133 -8.83 0.24 8.23
CA LEU A 133 -8.48 -0.69 7.16
C LEU A 133 -7.87 0.03 5.95
N ASN A 134 -8.57 1.04 5.41
CA ASN A 134 -8.11 1.79 4.24
C ASN A 134 -6.81 2.54 4.51
N SER A 135 -6.65 3.14 5.70
CA SER A 135 -5.40 3.77 6.09
C SER A 135 -4.25 2.77 6.21
N MET A 136 -4.52 1.56 6.72
CA MET A 136 -3.52 0.49 6.79
C MET A 136 -3.11 -0.02 5.41
N LEU A 137 -4.07 -0.23 4.51
CA LEU A 137 -3.81 -0.63 3.12
C LEU A 137 -2.97 0.43 2.42
N LEU A 138 -3.37 1.70 2.48
CA LEU A 138 -2.63 2.80 1.89
C LEU A 138 -1.20 2.92 2.44
N ALA A 139 -1.02 2.75 3.76
CA ALA A 139 0.30 2.75 4.37
C ALA A 139 1.21 1.63 3.83
N LYS A 140 0.66 0.43 3.62
CA LYS A 140 1.39 -0.70 3.03
C LYS A 140 1.71 -0.42 1.56
N SER A 141 0.75 0.11 0.80
CA SER A 141 0.94 0.41 -0.62
C SER A 141 2.02 1.47 -0.83
N LEU A 142 2.01 2.55 -0.05
CA LEU A 142 3.02 3.60 -0.12
C LEU A 142 4.40 3.14 0.35
N TYR A 143 4.46 2.22 1.32
CA TYR A 143 5.72 1.62 1.75
C TYR A 143 6.34 0.75 0.65
N GLN A 144 5.52 -0.07 -0.02
CA GLN A 144 5.97 -0.95 -1.10
C GLN A 144 6.06 -0.25 -2.46
N LYS A 145 5.52 0.96 -2.57
CA LYS A 145 5.33 1.68 -3.85
C LYS A 145 4.58 0.83 -4.87
N LEU A 146 3.50 0.21 -4.39
CA LEU A 146 2.71 -0.76 -5.14
C LEU A 146 1.31 -0.87 -4.55
N TRP A 147 0.27 -0.84 -5.38
CA TRP A 147 -1.08 -1.20 -4.94
C TRP A 147 -1.15 -2.69 -4.56
N ASP A 148 -2.11 -3.01 -3.70
CA ASP A 148 -2.39 -4.37 -3.25
C ASP A 148 -2.93 -5.28 -4.36
N ASP A 149 -3.57 -4.69 -5.38
CA ASP A 149 -4.10 -5.35 -6.57
C ASP A 149 -3.16 -5.28 -7.80
N SER A 150 -1.94 -4.76 -7.65
CA SER A 150 -0.98 -4.69 -8.76
C SER A 150 -0.55 -6.09 -9.22
N PRO A 151 -0.41 -6.33 -10.55
CA PRO A 151 0.09 -7.61 -11.07
C PRO A 151 1.56 -7.87 -10.73
N TYR A 152 2.29 -6.85 -10.26
CA TYR A 152 3.73 -6.92 -10.01
C TYR A 152 4.08 -7.16 -8.55
N LEU A 153 3.32 -8.02 -7.86
CA LEU A 153 3.49 -8.38 -6.44
C LEU A 153 4.96 -8.65 -6.04
N LEU A 154 5.72 -9.31 -6.92
CA LEU A 154 7.09 -9.70 -6.64
C LEU A 154 8.07 -8.51 -6.52
N LYS A 155 7.70 -7.31 -6.97
CA LYS A 155 8.52 -6.09 -6.78
C LYS A 155 8.80 -5.77 -5.31
N GLN A 156 8.06 -6.35 -4.38
CA GLN A 156 8.32 -6.24 -2.94
C GLN A 156 9.65 -6.91 -2.52
N LEU A 157 10.21 -7.80 -3.36
CA LEU A 157 11.46 -8.48 -3.09
C LEU A 157 12.67 -7.66 -3.57
N PRO A 158 13.80 -7.70 -2.83
CA PRO A 158 15.00 -6.99 -3.21
C PRO A 158 15.54 -7.48 -4.55
N GLY A 159 16.02 -6.55 -5.39
CA GLY A 159 16.60 -6.86 -6.69
C GLY A 159 15.57 -7.04 -7.83
N ILE A 160 14.26 -6.96 -7.55
CA ILE A 160 13.23 -6.97 -8.59
C ILE A 160 12.90 -5.54 -9.02
N GLY A 161 13.57 -5.10 -10.10
CA GLY A 161 13.15 -3.94 -10.87
C GLY A 161 12.02 -4.26 -11.85
N MET A 162 11.52 -3.26 -12.57
CA MET A 162 10.37 -3.42 -13.47
C MET A 162 10.63 -4.40 -14.62
N VAL A 163 11.83 -4.38 -15.20
CA VAL A 163 12.23 -5.33 -16.25
C VAL A 163 12.15 -6.77 -15.74
N THR A 164 12.71 -7.03 -14.56
CA THR A 164 12.65 -8.35 -13.91
C THR A 164 11.19 -8.76 -13.61
N ALA A 165 10.38 -7.84 -13.07
CA ALA A 165 8.99 -8.12 -12.74
C ALA A 165 8.14 -8.47 -13.98
N LYS A 166 8.31 -7.74 -15.10
CA LYS A 166 7.64 -8.06 -16.38
C LYS A 166 8.06 -9.43 -16.92
N ALA A 167 9.35 -9.76 -16.83
CA ALA A 167 9.88 -11.04 -17.27
C ALA A 167 9.34 -12.22 -16.42
N LEU A 168 9.28 -12.06 -15.09
CA LEU A 168 8.67 -13.05 -14.19
C LEU A 168 7.17 -13.22 -14.50
N HIS A 169 6.46 -12.11 -14.69
CA HIS A 169 5.04 -12.13 -15.00
C HIS A 169 4.75 -12.82 -16.34
N SER A 170 5.57 -12.60 -17.38
CA SER A 170 5.40 -13.23 -18.70
C SER A 170 5.65 -14.73 -18.69
N MET A 171 6.51 -15.24 -17.80
CA MET A 171 6.71 -16.68 -17.61
C MET A 171 5.72 -17.33 -16.62
N GLY A 172 4.72 -16.58 -16.14
CA GLY A 172 3.68 -17.09 -15.24
C GLY A 172 4.02 -17.06 -13.74
N VAL A 173 5.16 -16.48 -13.36
CA VAL A 173 5.57 -16.33 -11.96
C VAL A 173 5.00 -15.02 -11.41
N LYS A 174 3.81 -15.10 -10.81
CA LYS A 174 2.98 -13.93 -10.42
C LYS A 174 2.79 -13.79 -8.90
N SER A 175 3.11 -14.82 -8.13
CA SER A 175 2.94 -14.85 -6.67
C SER A 175 4.18 -15.39 -5.96
N PHE A 176 4.29 -15.11 -4.65
CA PHE A 176 5.36 -15.67 -3.83
C PHE A 176 5.37 -17.21 -3.84
N GLY A 177 4.19 -17.85 -3.94
CA GLY A 177 4.08 -19.30 -4.08
C GLY A 177 4.66 -19.80 -5.40
N THR A 178 4.23 -19.21 -6.52
CA THR A 178 4.77 -19.59 -7.85
C THR A 178 6.27 -19.31 -7.97
N LEU A 179 6.79 -18.30 -7.27
CA LEU A 179 8.23 -18.01 -7.22
C LEU A 179 9.00 -19.05 -6.38
N ALA A 180 8.41 -19.53 -5.28
CA ALA A 180 8.98 -20.58 -4.45
C ALA A 180 9.13 -21.91 -5.22
N GLU A 181 8.18 -22.19 -6.13
CA GLU A 181 8.17 -23.40 -6.96
C GLU A 181 9.03 -23.27 -8.22
N ALA A 182 9.24 -22.05 -8.73
CA ALA A 182 9.98 -21.82 -9.96
C ALA A 182 11.45 -22.29 -9.89
N ASP A 183 11.95 -22.79 -11.02
CA ASP A 183 13.35 -23.18 -11.16
C ASP A 183 14.27 -21.94 -11.18
N PRO A 184 15.31 -21.87 -10.32
CA PRO A 184 16.22 -20.72 -10.26
C PRO A 184 16.94 -20.40 -11.56
N ARG A 185 17.30 -21.43 -12.35
CA ARG A 185 18.05 -21.27 -13.59
C ARG A 185 17.13 -20.74 -14.68
N ARG A 186 15.87 -21.17 -14.69
CA ARG A 186 14.83 -20.61 -15.57
C ARG A 186 14.55 -19.14 -15.24
N ILE A 187 14.52 -18.76 -13.96
CA ILE A 187 14.43 -17.34 -13.55
C ILE A 187 15.60 -16.54 -14.12
N GLU A 188 16.83 -17.03 -13.96
CA GLU A 188 18.05 -16.36 -14.47
C GLU A 188 17.99 -16.15 -15.99
N ILE A 189 17.60 -17.19 -16.74
CA ILE A 189 17.46 -17.14 -18.21
C ILE A 189 16.42 -16.08 -18.62
N VAL A 190 15.21 -16.15 -18.06
CA VAL A 190 14.11 -15.25 -18.46
C VAL A 190 14.37 -13.81 -18.04
N THR A 191 15.01 -13.60 -16.89
CA THR A 191 15.32 -12.25 -16.38
C THR A 191 16.62 -11.67 -16.94
N GLY A 192 17.41 -12.47 -17.69
CA GLY A 192 18.73 -12.08 -18.20
C GLY A 192 19.75 -11.83 -17.09
N ARG A 193 19.55 -12.41 -15.91
CA ARG A 193 20.43 -12.23 -14.74
C ARG A 193 21.41 -13.40 -14.65
N LYS A 194 22.63 -13.12 -14.20
CA LYS A 194 23.66 -14.15 -14.03
C LYS A 194 23.41 -14.97 -12.77
N TYR A 195 23.84 -16.23 -12.81
CA TYR A 195 23.99 -17.07 -11.63
C TYR A 195 24.78 -16.32 -10.53
N PRO A 196 24.40 -16.40 -9.24
CA PRO A 196 23.29 -17.18 -8.65
C PRO A 196 22.02 -16.37 -8.34
N PHE A 197 21.64 -15.40 -9.19
CA PHE A 197 20.50 -14.50 -8.94
C PHE A 197 19.20 -15.23 -8.58
N GLY A 198 18.87 -16.32 -9.27
CA GLY A 198 17.63 -17.05 -9.04
C GLY A 198 17.58 -17.69 -7.65
N ASN A 199 18.72 -18.19 -7.16
CA ASN A 199 18.81 -18.77 -5.82
C ASN A 199 18.67 -17.66 -4.77
N HIS A 200 19.42 -16.56 -4.89
CA HIS A 200 19.29 -15.41 -3.99
C HIS A 200 17.87 -14.83 -3.96
N LEU A 201 17.18 -14.85 -5.10
CA LEU A 201 15.80 -14.39 -5.17
C LEU A 201 14.85 -15.29 -4.37
N LYS A 202 15.02 -16.60 -4.46
CA LYS A 202 14.25 -17.55 -3.65
C LYS A 202 14.58 -17.43 -2.18
N ASP A 203 15.85 -17.27 -1.83
CA ASP A 203 16.28 -17.04 -0.44
C ASP A 203 15.65 -15.76 0.14
N SER A 204 15.41 -14.75 -0.70
CA SER A 204 14.75 -13.52 -0.27
C SER A 204 13.29 -13.72 0.18
N LEU A 205 12.64 -14.83 -0.16
CA LEU A 205 11.31 -15.18 0.36
C LEU A 205 11.30 -15.33 1.89
N HIS A 206 12.45 -15.66 2.50
CA HIS A 206 12.59 -15.71 3.95
C HIS A 206 12.52 -14.32 4.62
N LEU A 207 12.62 -13.23 3.86
CA LEU A 207 12.43 -11.87 4.37
C LEU A 207 10.95 -11.49 4.53
N LEU A 208 10.04 -12.26 3.94
CA LEU A 208 8.61 -12.02 4.03
C LEU A 208 8.08 -12.44 5.41
N PRO A 209 6.97 -11.82 5.86
CA PRO A 209 6.27 -12.30 7.05
C PRO A 209 5.92 -13.78 6.91
N PRO A 210 5.96 -14.54 8.02
CA PRO A 210 5.63 -15.95 7.99
C PRO A 210 4.18 -16.17 7.54
N LYS A 211 3.92 -17.29 6.85
CA LYS A 211 2.55 -17.67 6.52
C LYS A 211 1.81 -18.03 7.81
N VAL A 212 0.68 -17.38 8.04
CA VAL A 212 -0.18 -17.60 9.21
C VAL A 212 -1.51 -18.17 8.72
N GLU A 213 -1.91 -19.29 9.31
CA GLU A 213 -3.28 -19.80 9.22
C GLU A 213 -4.11 -19.18 10.35
N MET A 214 -5.32 -18.73 10.03
CA MET A 214 -6.27 -18.18 10.99
C MET A 214 -7.49 -19.09 11.05
N LYS A 215 -7.82 -19.55 12.25
CA LYS A 215 -9.07 -20.28 12.54
C LYS A 215 -9.91 -19.45 13.50
N VAL A 216 -11.20 -19.36 13.24
CA VAL A 216 -12.16 -18.63 14.06
C VAL A 216 -13.23 -19.63 14.50
N GLU A 217 -13.43 -19.74 15.81
CA GLU A 217 -14.38 -20.68 16.41
C GLU A 217 -15.33 -19.93 17.36
N ASP A 218 -16.61 -20.25 17.26
CA ASP A 218 -17.64 -19.73 18.15
C ASP A 218 -17.68 -20.60 19.40
N THR A 219 -17.52 -20.00 20.58
CA THR A 219 -17.71 -20.70 21.85
C THR A 219 -19.07 -20.32 22.44
N GLU A 220 -19.85 -21.31 22.84
CA GLU A 220 -21.11 -21.08 23.55
C GLU A 220 -20.87 -20.24 24.81
N CYS A 221 -21.61 -19.14 24.91
CA CYS A 221 -21.58 -18.25 26.04
C CYS A 221 -22.90 -18.40 26.79
N GLN A 222 -22.88 -18.83 28.05
CA GLN A 222 -24.09 -18.98 28.87
C GLN A 222 -24.80 -17.64 29.21
N ARG A 223 -24.23 -16.50 28.79
CA ARG A 223 -24.83 -15.17 28.96
C ARG A 223 -25.51 -14.74 27.65
N GLN A 224 -26.83 -14.58 27.69
CA GLN A 224 -27.62 -14.08 26.55
C GLN A 224 -27.01 -12.80 25.95
N GLY A 225 -26.83 -12.80 24.63
CA GLY A 225 -26.42 -11.62 23.85
C GLY A 225 -24.92 -11.33 23.75
N LYS A 226 -24.02 -12.19 24.27
CA LYS A 226 -22.57 -12.04 24.07
C LYS A 226 -21.99 -13.21 23.28
N LEU A 227 -21.51 -12.94 22.07
CA LEU A 227 -20.74 -13.88 21.26
C LEU A 227 -19.29 -13.91 21.75
N LYS A 228 -18.74 -15.11 21.98
CA LYS A 228 -17.33 -15.31 22.31
C LYS A 228 -16.66 -16.01 21.13
N LEU A 229 -15.78 -15.29 20.45
CA LEU A 229 -14.98 -15.80 19.35
C LEU A 229 -13.59 -16.17 19.87
N VAL A 230 -13.11 -17.35 19.49
CA VAL A 230 -11.72 -17.77 19.70
C VAL A 230 -11.02 -17.71 18.35
N VAL A 231 -10.01 -16.85 18.24
CA VAL A 231 -9.18 -16.73 17.04
C VAL A 231 -7.84 -17.40 17.30
N THR A 232 -7.56 -18.48 16.59
CA THR A 232 -6.29 -19.21 16.68
C THR A 232 -5.42 -18.87 15.47
N LEU A 233 -4.24 -18.31 15.72
CA LEU A 233 -3.26 -17.99 14.70
C LEU A 233 -2.11 -19.01 14.73
N THR A 234 -1.98 -19.80 13.68
CA THR A 234 -0.95 -20.83 13.56
C THR A 234 0.11 -20.42 12.54
N ARG A 235 1.36 -20.31 12.97
CA ARG A 235 2.50 -20.05 12.07
C ARG A 235 2.84 -21.34 11.31
N LEU A 236 2.73 -21.32 9.98
CA LEU A 236 2.97 -22.50 9.13
C LEU A 236 4.43 -22.67 8.70
N SER A 237 5.21 -21.59 8.66
CA SER A 237 6.59 -21.61 8.17
C SER A 237 7.60 -21.84 9.31
N GLN A 238 8.63 -22.66 9.06
CA GLN A 238 9.72 -22.94 10.00
C GLN A 238 10.48 -21.66 10.39
N THR A 239 10.93 -21.65 11.65
CA THR A 239 11.72 -20.60 12.30
C THR A 239 13.11 -20.46 11.70
N PHE A 240 13.22 -19.82 10.54
CA PHE A 240 14.45 -19.10 10.22
C PHE A 240 14.52 -17.88 11.14
N GLN A 241 15.67 -17.61 11.76
CA GLN A 241 15.85 -16.42 12.60
C GLN A 241 15.57 -15.18 11.75
N PRO A 242 14.45 -14.47 11.99
CA PRO A 242 14.11 -13.33 11.16
C PRO A 242 15.13 -12.23 11.45
N THR A 243 15.84 -11.78 10.43
CA THR A 243 16.67 -10.57 10.56
C THR A 243 15.82 -9.32 10.82
N LYS A 244 14.52 -9.39 10.51
CA LYS A 244 13.52 -8.34 10.75
C LYS A 244 12.41 -8.83 11.68
N ARG A 245 12.05 -7.99 12.65
CA ARG A 245 10.86 -8.20 13.46
C ARG A 245 9.62 -7.86 12.65
N HIS A 246 8.72 -8.81 12.51
CA HIS A 246 7.39 -8.59 11.94
C HIS A 246 6.42 -8.27 13.08
N TYR A 247 5.36 -7.55 12.75
CA TYR A 247 4.23 -7.33 13.65
C TYR A 247 2.93 -7.44 12.85
N ALA A 248 1.84 -7.74 13.52
CA ALA A 248 0.51 -7.74 12.94
C ALA A 248 -0.44 -6.89 13.81
N ASP A 249 -1.41 -6.25 13.17
CA ASP A 249 -2.57 -5.67 13.83
C ASP A 249 -3.74 -6.65 13.63
N MET A 250 -4.23 -7.27 14.70
CA MET A 250 -5.46 -8.07 14.68
C MET A 250 -6.63 -7.13 14.93
N ILE A 251 -7.54 -7.02 13.97
CA ILE A 251 -8.72 -6.15 14.04
C ILE A 251 -9.95 -7.02 13.81
N VAL A 252 -10.90 -6.97 14.73
CA VAL A 252 -12.26 -7.51 14.55
C VAL A 252 -13.21 -6.32 14.52
N GLY A 253 -13.99 -6.21 13.46
CA GLY A 253 -14.94 -5.12 13.28
C GLY A 253 -16.18 -5.54 12.51
N SER A 254 -17.24 -4.76 12.68
CA SER A 254 -18.47 -4.84 11.89
C SER A 254 -18.33 -3.90 10.69
N GLU A 255 -18.45 -4.44 9.48
CA GLU A 255 -18.41 -3.65 8.26
C GLU A 255 -19.69 -2.83 8.05
N GLU A 256 -20.83 -3.39 8.48
CA GLU A 256 -22.15 -2.74 8.43
C GLU A 256 -22.18 -1.51 9.36
N ASP A 257 -21.75 -1.68 10.61
CA ASP A 257 -21.73 -0.61 11.61
C ASP A 257 -20.48 0.29 11.50
N ASN A 258 -19.53 -0.07 10.63
CA ASN A 258 -18.22 0.58 10.51
C ASN A 258 -17.49 0.71 11.86
N LEU A 259 -17.61 -0.32 12.72
CA LEU A 259 -17.17 -0.27 14.12
C LEU A 259 -16.09 -1.31 14.40
N ILE A 260 -15.00 -0.90 15.04
CA ILE A 260 -13.99 -1.82 15.59
C ILE A 260 -14.47 -2.34 16.94
N LEU A 261 -14.61 -3.67 17.02
CA LEU A 261 -15.01 -4.40 18.22
C LEU A 261 -13.79 -4.82 19.06
N PHE A 262 -12.70 -5.17 18.38
CA PHE A 262 -11.46 -5.59 19.01
C PHE A 262 -10.25 -5.17 18.18
N HIS A 263 -9.19 -4.74 18.86
CA HIS A 263 -7.89 -4.47 18.24
C HIS A 263 -6.76 -4.91 19.18
N GLU A 264 -5.82 -5.69 18.65
CA GLU A 264 -4.59 -6.08 19.35
C GLU A 264 -3.39 -6.04 18.42
N LYS A 265 -2.23 -5.65 18.96
CA LYS A 265 -0.95 -5.71 18.25
C LYS A 265 -0.21 -6.98 18.63
N ILE A 266 0.01 -7.84 17.64
CA ILE A 266 0.73 -9.10 17.77
C ILE A 266 2.18 -8.86 17.34
N ARG A 267 3.13 -9.33 18.15
CA ARG A 267 4.58 -9.21 17.93
C ARG A 267 5.22 -10.55 17.63
#